data_AF-A0A2N9FT94-F1
#
_entry.id   AF-A0A2N9FT94-F1
#
_cell.length_a   1.000
_cell.length_b   1.000
_cell.length_c   1.000
_cell.angle_alpha   90.00
_cell.angle_beta   90.00
_cell.angle_gamma   90.00
#
_symmetry.space_group_name_H-M   'P 1'
#
loop_
_entity.id
_entity.type
_entity.pdbx_description
1 polymer ?
#
loop_
_entity_poly.entity_id
_entity_poly.type
_entity_poly.pdbx_seq_one_letter_code
_entity_poly.pdbx_strand_id
1 'polypeptide(L)'
;MGTSSLDNKTDGRVTELHLSSPLDADGSFYYKKRLGGEISPSMLELGFLNYLNLSFNDFNLTHIPSFLGSMGSLRHLDLRWAKFSGLIPHPLGNLSSLRYLDLGGNDFNHACIPSFLGSMGNLRHLGLLRANFSGLIPH
;
A
#
# COMPACT_ATOMS: atom_id res chain seq x y z
N MET A 1 23.85 4.98 -7.28
CA MET A 1 23.99 4.29 -5.98
C MET A 1 22.64 4.40 -5.28
N GLY A 2 21.86 3.31 -5.21
CA GLY A 2 20.51 3.35 -4.64
C GLY A 2 20.57 2.99 -3.17
N THR A 3 20.26 3.93 -2.30
CA THR A 3 20.16 3.70 -0.86
C THR A 3 18.79 3.10 -0.56
N SER A 4 18.71 1.78 -0.40
CA SER A 4 17.67 1.18 0.43
C SER A 4 18.02 1.53 1.87
N SER A 5 17.48 2.64 2.40
CA SER A 5 17.70 3.00 3.81
C SER A 5 16.82 2.10 4.66
N LEU A 6 17.45 1.09 5.25
CA LEU A 6 16.90 0.37 6.40
C LEU A 6 17.08 1.30 7.61
N ASP A 7 16.15 2.22 7.82
CA ASP A 7 16.13 3.07 9.02
C ASP A 7 15.64 2.25 10.22
N ASN A 8 16.50 1.33 10.65
CA ASN A 8 16.26 0.33 11.68
C ASN A 8 16.66 0.90 13.05
N LYS A 9 15.81 1.77 13.64
CA LYS A 9 16.09 2.34 14.97
C LYS A 9 15.00 2.04 16.00
N THR A 10 14.76 0.76 16.25
CA THR A 10 14.33 0.19 17.55
C THR A 10 14.62 -1.32 17.57
N ASP A 11 15.52 -1.79 18.44
CA ASP A 11 15.70 -3.22 18.80
C ASP A 11 16.06 -4.22 17.66
N GLY A 12 16.56 -3.72 16.52
CA GLY A 12 16.97 -4.56 15.36
C GLY A 12 15.82 -5.10 14.50
N ARG A 13 14.57 -4.82 14.87
CA ARG A 13 13.37 -5.27 14.15
C ARG A 13 13.05 -4.33 13.00
N VAL A 14 12.78 -4.88 11.82
CA VAL A 14 12.32 -4.12 10.66
C VAL A 14 10.95 -3.51 10.96
N THR A 15 10.93 -2.19 11.13
CA THR A 15 9.71 -1.41 11.38
C THR A 15 9.25 -0.65 10.15
N GLU A 16 10.16 -0.32 9.23
CA GLU A 16 9.83 0.43 8.02
C GLU A 16 10.41 -0.24 6.78
N LEU A 17 9.60 -0.31 5.73
CA LEU A 17 10.02 -0.73 4.39
C LEU A 17 9.66 0.33 3.37
N HIS A 18 10.70 0.95 2.82
CA HIS A 18 10.63 1.94 1.75
C HIS A 18 11.01 1.27 0.44
N LEU A 19 10.00 0.79 -0.28
CA LEU A 19 10.14 0.00 -1.50
C LEU A 19 9.52 0.72 -2.71
N SER A 20 9.29 2.03 -2.60
CA SER A 20 8.79 2.83 -3.73
C SER A 20 9.84 2.93 -4.84
N SER A 21 9.40 2.85 -6.10
CA SER A 21 10.33 3.05 -7.21
C SER A 21 10.84 4.51 -7.22
N PRO A 22 12.16 4.73 -7.35
CA PRO A 22 12.70 6.08 -7.40
C PRO A 22 12.24 6.81 -8.66
N LEU A 23 11.97 8.10 -8.53
CA LEU A 23 11.83 9.00 -9.67
C LEU A 23 13.22 9.32 -10.22
N ASP A 24 13.29 9.54 -11.53
CA ASP A 24 14.46 10.12 -12.17
C ASP A 24 14.64 11.58 -11.76
N ALA A 25 15.84 12.12 -12.01
CA ALA A 25 16.17 13.52 -11.71
C ALA A 25 15.25 14.52 -12.44
N ASP A 26 14.64 14.12 -13.56
CA ASP A 26 13.67 14.91 -14.31
C ASP A 26 12.21 14.72 -13.84
N GLY A 27 12.00 13.93 -12.78
CA GLY A 27 10.69 13.60 -12.23
C GLY A 27 9.93 12.53 -13.02
N SER A 28 10.53 11.95 -14.06
CA SER A 28 9.94 10.83 -14.78
C SER A 28 10.11 9.52 -14.01
N PHE A 29 9.32 8.51 -14.34
CA PHE A 29 9.40 7.22 -13.67
C PHE A 29 10.60 6.40 -14.18
N TYR A 30 11.47 5.96 -13.28
CA TYR A 30 12.58 5.09 -13.66
C TYR A 30 12.12 3.64 -13.87
N TYR A 31 11.67 3.31 -15.09
CA TYR A 31 11.07 2.02 -15.44
C TYR A 31 11.96 0.79 -15.14
N LYS A 32 13.29 0.95 -15.02
CA LYS A 32 14.24 -0.16 -14.77
C LYS A 32 14.27 -0.71 -13.35
N LYS A 33 13.63 -0.06 -12.37
CA LYS A 33 13.68 -0.46 -10.95
C LYS A 33 12.30 -0.59 -10.29
N ARG A 34 11.26 -0.84 -11.07
CA ARG A 34 9.95 -1.12 -10.50
C ARG A 34 9.91 -2.55 -9.98
N LEU A 35 9.46 -2.71 -8.74
CA LEU A 35 9.01 -4.00 -8.25
C LEU A 35 7.77 -4.43 -9.03
N GLY A 36 7.58 -5.73 -9.17
CA GLY A 36 6.43 -6.31 -9.83
C GLY A 36 6.25 -7.78 -9.44
N GLY A 37 5.33 -8.46 -10.10
CA GLY A 37 4.91 -9.81 -9.72
C GLY A 37 4.01 -9.79 -8.48
N GLU A 38 3.95 -10.91 -7.77
CA GLU A 38 3.13 -11.04 -6.57
C GLU A 38 3.88 -10.61 -5.31
N ILE A 39 3.16 -10.00 -4.38
CA ILE A 39 3.70 -9.72 -3.05
C ILE A 39 3.59 -11.00 -2.22
N SER A 40 4.73 -11.50 -1.72
CA SER A 40 4.81 -12.76 -0.99
C SER A 40 4.20 -12.68 0.42
N PRO A 41 3.45 -13.72 0.86
CA PRO A 41 2.99 -13.85 2.24
C PRO A 41 4.12 -13.89 3.29
N SER A 42 5.38 -14.13 2.90
CA SER A 42 6.53 -14.04 3.81
C SER A 42 6.67 -12.66 4.47
N MET A 43 6.04 -11.62 3.92
CA MET A 43 5.93 -10.31 4.59
C MET A 43 5.22 -10.37 5.96
N LEU A 44 4.44 -11.42 6.24
CA LEU A 44 3.84 -11.66 7.55
C LEU A 44 4.89 -11.88 8.65
N GLU A 45 6.10 -12.30 8.30
CA GLU A 45 7.21 -12.45 9.24
C GLU A 45 7.68 -11.10 9.80
N LEU A 46 7.35 -10.00 9.13
CA LEU A 46 7.65 -8.63 9.56
C LEU A 46 6.58 -8.13 10.56
N GLY A 47 6.40 -8.86 11.67
CA GLY A 47 5.34 -8.58 12.65
C GLY A 47 5.38 -7.20 13.31
N PHE A 48 6.50 -6.48 13.21
CA PHE A 48 6.69 -5.12 13.74
C PHE A 48 6.62 -4.02 12.68
N LEU A 49 6.34 -4.38 11.42
CA LEU A 49 6.26 -3.43 10.34
C LEU A 49 5.13 -2.45 10.59
N ASN A 50 5.49 -1.18 10.72
CA ASN A 50 4.58 -0.06 10.93
C ASN A 50 4.42 0.79 9.66
N TYR A 51 5.36 0.70 8.73
CA TYR A 51 5.40 1.50 7.52
C TYR A 51 5.75 0.63 6.32
N LEU A 52 4.85 0.61 5.34
CA LEU A 52 5.06 -0.07 4.07
C LEU A 52 4.74 0.88 2.94
N ASN A 53 5.76 1.22 2.15
CA ASN A 53 5.60 2.01 0.94
C ASN A 53 5.99 1.17 -0.28
N LEU A 54 5.01 0.81 -1.10
CA LEU A 54 5.16 0.10 -2.37
C LEU A 54 4.78 0.99 -3.56
N SER A 55 4.68 2.30 -3.36
CA SER A 55 4.21 3.23 -4.38
C SER A 55 5.10 3.27 -5.63
N PHE A 56 4.53 3.68 -6.75
CA PHE A 56 5.25 3.88 -8.03
C PHE A 56 5.91 2.62 -8.61
N ASN A 57 5.46 1.43 -8.21
CA ASN A 57 5.87 0.14 -8.75
C ASN A 57 4.96 -0.35 -9.89
N ASP A 58 5.22 -1.55 -10.41
CA ASP A 58 4.44 -2.16 -11.49
C ASP A 58 4.02 -3.58 -11.09
N PHE A 59 2.99 -3.69 -10.27
CA PHE A 59 2.41 -4.98 -9.88
C PHE A 59 1.50 -5.58 -10.96
N ASN A 60 1.61 -5.13 -12.21
CA ASN A 60 1.02 -5.73 -13.40
C ASN A 60 -0.47 -6.09 -13.26
N LEU A 61 -1.29 -5.16 -12.77
CA LEU A 61 -2.73 -5.32 -12.56
C LEU A 61 -3.10 -6.48 -11.62
N THR A 62 -2.20 -6.90 -10.72
CA THR A 62 -2.53 -7.88 -9.67
C THR A 62 -3.45 -7.27 -8.61
N HIS A 63 -4.12 -8.13 -7.86
CA HIS A 63 -4.96 -7.70 -6.73
C HIS A 63 -4.10 -7.35 -5.52
N ILE A 64 -4.60 -6.44 -4.68
CA ILE A 64 -4.00 -6.22 -3.36
C ILE A 64 -4.13 -7.53 -2.56
N PRO A 65 -3.03 -8.10 -2.03
CA PRO A 65 -3.09 -9.35 -1.27
C PRO A 65 -3.89 -9.20 0.03
N SER A 66 -4.76 -10.17 0.30
CA SER A 66 -5.59 -10.19 1.51
C SER A 66 -4.77 -10.30 2.80
N PHE A 67 -3.60 -10.94 2.77
CA PHE A 67 -2.75 -11.11 3.95
C PHE A 67 -2.23 -9.78 4.52
N LEU A 68 -2.21 -8.70 3.72
CA LEU A 68 -1.85 -7.38 4.22
C LEU A 68 -2.78 -6.95 5.36
N GLY A 69 -4.02 -7.44 5.38
CA GLY A 69 -4.98 -7.23 6.47
C GLY A 69 -4.58 -7.86 7.81
N SER A 70 -3.64 -8.82 7.80
CA SER A 70 -3.13 -9.48 9.02
C SER A 70 -1.94 -8.74 9.65
N MET A 71 -1.41 -7.71 9.00
CA MET A 71 -0.24 -6.95 9.47
C MET A 71 -0.65 -5.87 10.49
N GLY A 72 -1.18 -6.30 11.65
CA GLY A 72 -1.84 -5.41 12.64
C GLY A 72 -0.99 -4.28 13.23
N SER A 73 0.33 -4.32 13.07
CA SER A 73 1.26 -3.24 13.47
C SER A 73 1.30 -2.08 12.47
N LEU A 74 0.79 -2.26 11.24
CA LEU A 74 0.84 -1.24 10.20
C LEU A 74 0.10 0.03 10.61
N ARG A 75 0.80 1.16 10.44
CA ARG A 75 0.30 2.51 10.62
C ARG A 75 0.27 3.29 9.32
N HIS A 76 1.13 2.94 8.37
CA HIS A 76 1.25 3.58 7.07
C HIS A 76 1.33 2.51 5.96
N LEU A 77 0.40 2.58 5.02
CA LEU A 77 0.35 1.74 3.83
C LEU A 77 0.18 2.63 2.59
N ASP A 78 1.23 2.73 1.79
CA ASP A 78 1.22 3.49 0.53
C ASP A 78 1.34 2.54 -0.66
N LEU A 79 0.24 2.43 -1.42
CA LEU A 79 0.11 1.58 -2.61
C LEU A 79 -0.15 2.42 -3.88
N ARG A 80 0.06 3.74 -3.82
CA ARG A 80 -0.33 4.61 -4.93
C ARG A 80 0.51 4.35 -6.19
N TRP A 81 -0.11 4.53 -7.35
CA TRP A 81 0.56 4.44 -8.66
C TRP A 81 1.33 3.13 -8.86
N ALA A 82 0.82 2.03 -8.32
CA ALA A 82 1.52 0.74 -8.30
C ALA A 82 0.92 -0.30 -9.26
N LYS A 83 -0.08 0.10 -10.06
CA LYS A 83 -0.84 -0.75 -10.98
C LYS A 83 -1.51 -1.95 -10.29
N PHE A 84 -2.08 -1.75 -9.11
CA PHE A 84 -3.03 -2.72 -8.56
C PHE A 84 -4.37 -2.66 -9.29
N SER A 85 -5.09 -3.78 -9.32
CA SER A 85 -6.44 -3.85 -9.87
C SER A 85 -7.38 -4.70 -9.02
N GLY A 86 -8.64 -4.82 -9.47
CA GLY A 86 -9.64 -5.65 -8.83
C GLY A 86 -10.30 -4.99 -7.61
N LEU A 87 -10.81 -5.82 -6.69
CA LEU A 87 -11.46 -5.34 -5.47
C LEU A 87 -10.44 -5.06 -4.37
N ILE A 88 -10.72 -4.04 -3.55
CA ILE A 88 -10.00 -3.88 -2.28
C ILE A 88 -10.41 -5.03 -1.34
N PRO A 89 -9.47 -5.82 -0.82
CA PRO A 89 -9.80 -6.98 0.01
C PRO A 89 -10.33 -6.54 1.39
N HIS A 90 -11.46 -7.12 1.80
CA HIS A 90 -12.10 -6.89 3.11
C HIS A 90 -11.15 -7.02 4.32
N PRO A 91 -10.19 -7.96 4.34
CA PRO A 91 -9.21 -8.05 5.42
C PRO A 91 -8.42 -6.76 5.72
N LEU A 92 -8.29 -5.81 4.79
CA LEU A 92 -7.67 -4.51 5.10
C LEU A 92 -8.41 -3.74 6.19
N GLY A 93 -9.72 -3.98 6.37
CA GLY A 93 -10.48 -3.43 7.49
C GLY A 93 -10.02 -3.90 8.87
N ASN A 94 -9.24 -4.98 8.95
CA ASN A 94 -8.68 -5.48 10.22
C ASN A 94 -7.46 -4.67 10.71
N LEU A 95 -6.93 -3.75 9.89
CA LEU A 95 -5.77 -2.93 10.24
C LEU A 95 -6.15 -1.80 11.20
N SER A 96 -6.47 -2.16 12.44
CA SER A 96 -6.95 -1.25 13.48
C SER A 96 -5.95 -0.16 13.86
N SER A 97 -4.65 -0.37 13.64
CA SER A 97 -3.58 0.62 13.88
C SER A 97 -3.36 1.60 12.72
N LEU A 98 -3.98 1.38 11.56
CA LEU A 98 -3.67 2.12 10.34
C LEU A 98 -4.11 3.58 10.44
N ARG A 99 -3.21 4.48 10.07
CA ARG A 99 -3.40 5.94 10.10
C ARG A 99 -3.33 6.56 8.71
N TYR A 100 -2.59 5.94 7.80
CA TYR A 100 -2.42 6.39 6.43
C TYR A 100 -2.65 5.22 5.47
N LEU A 101 -3.57 5.42 4.53
CA LEU A 101 -3.81 4.55 3.41
C LEU A 101 -3.90 5.38 2.13
N ASP A 102 -3.02 5.10 1.16
CA ASP A 102 -3.12 5.71 -0.17
C ASP A 102 -3.21 4.60 -1.24
N LEU A 103 -4.34 4.61 -1.95
CA LEU A 103 -4.68 3.69 -3.03
C LEU A 103 -4.76 4.40 -4.39
N GLY A 104 -4.38 5.69 -4.46
CA GLY A 104 -4.53 6.52 -5.64
C GLY A 104 -3.77 6.00 -6.86
N GLY A 105 -4.24 6.31 -8.08
CA GLY A 105 -3.54 5.97 -9.32
C GLY A 105 -3.46 4.46 -9.63
N ASN A 106 -4.35 3.65 -9.03
CA ASN A 106 -4.54 2.24 -9.34
C ASN A 106 -5.80 2.03 -10.20
N ASP A 107 -5.99 0.83 -10.72
CA ASP A 107 -7.10 0.48 -11.61
C ASP A 107 -8.09 -0.46 -10.93
N PHE A 108 -8.86 0.02 -9.96
CA PHE A 108 -9.83 -0.83 -9.26
C PHE A 108 -11.08 -1.16 -10.09
N ASN A 109 -10.99 -1.12 -11.43
CA ASN A 109 -12.01 -1.64 -12.35
C ASN A 109 -13.44 -1.19 -12.02
N HIS A 110 -13.64 0.08 -11.67
CA HIS A 110 -14.95 0.60 -11.27
C HIS A 110 -15.54 -0.09 -10.03
N ALA A 111 -14.71 -0.66 -9.15
CA ALA A 111 -15.16 -1.23 -7.89
C ALA A 111 -15.77 -0.16 -6.99
N CYS A 112 -16.65 -0.60 -6.09
CA CYS A 112 -17.13 0.22 -4.99
C CYS A 112 -16.03 0.45 -3.97
N ILE A 113 -16.04 1.64 -3.35
CA ILE A 113 -15.26 1.91 -2.15
C ILE A 113 -15.81 1.02 -1.02
N PRO A 114 -15.01 0.17 -0.37
CA PRO A 114 -15.50 -0.68 0.71
C PRO A 114 -16.00 0.13 1.91
N SER A 115 -17.14 -0.28 2.47
CA SER A 115 -17.74 0.39 3.64
C SER A 115 -16.85 0.34 4.89
N PHE A 116 -15.99 -0.67 5.02
CA PHE A 116 -15.07 -0.76 6.15
C PHE A 116 -14.12 0.44 6.22
N LEU A 117 -13.83 1.13 5.11
CA LEU A 117 -12.99 2.34 5.13
C LEU A 117 -13.62 3.46 5.97
N GLY A 118 -14.96 3.51 6.05
CA GLY A 118 -15.69 4.43 6.92
C GLY A 118 -15.62 4.05 8.40
N SER A 119 -15.35 2.78 8.74
CA SER A 119 -15.27 2.30 10.12
C SER A 119 -13.84 2.21 10.68
N MET A 120 -12.81 2.56 9.91
CA MET A 120 -11.42 2.57 10.35
C MET A 120 -11.13 3.78 11.25
N GLY A 121 -11.49 3.68 12.54
CA GLY A 121 -11.46 4.82 13.48
C GLY A 121 -10.09 5.46 13.76
N ASN A 122 -8.98 4.82 13.40
CA ASN A 122 -7.62 5.41 13.50
C ASN A 122 -7.12 6.04 12.21
N LEU A 123 -7.85 5.88 11.09
CA LEU A 123 -7.43 6.38 9.79
C LEU A 123 -7.50 7.91 9.76
N ARG A 124 -6.40 8.55 9.39
CA ARG A 124 -6.24 10.01 9.34
C ARG A 124 -6.04 10.53 7.92
N HIS A 125 -5.58 9.66 7.03
CA HIS A 125 -5.37 9.96 5.62
C HIS A 125 -5.90 8.81 4.77
N LEU A 126 -6.75 9.15 3.81
CA LEU A 126 -7.27 8.24 2.79
C LEU A 126 -7.09 8.86 1.41
N GLY A 127 -6.16 8.32 0.63
CA GLY A 127 -5.91 8.70 -0.76
C GLY A 127 -6.65 7.80 -1.73
N LEU A 128 -7.58 8.35 -2.52
CA LEU A 128 -8.33 7.61 -3.56
C LEU A 128 -8.25 8.29 -4.94
N LEU A 129 -7.38 9.30 -5.08
CA LEU A 129 -7.27 10.10 -6.29
C LEU A 129 -6.92 9.22 -7.49
N ARG A 130 -7.66 9.34 -8.59
CA ARG A 130 -7.40 8.59 -9.84
C ARG A 130 -7.34 7.05 -9.65
N ALA A 131 -8.10 6.51 -8.70
CA ALA A 131 -8.13 5.07 -8.40
C ALA A 131 -9.24 4.30 -9.17
N ASN A 132 -9.91 4.96 -10.11
CA ASN A 132 -10.96 4.38 -10.96
C ASN A 132 -12.12 3.68 -10.21
N PHE A 133 -12.48 4.12 -9.00
CA PHE A 133 -13.67 3.63 -8.30
C PHE A 133 -14.96 4.08 -8.99
N SER A 134 -16.00 3.25 -8.91
CA SER A 134 -17.37 3.65 -9.24
C SER A 134 -18.27 3.43 -8.03
N GLY A 135 -19.29 4.27 -7.88
CA GLY A 135 -20.23 4.18 -6.75
C GLY A 135 -20.15 5.33 -5.76
N LEU A 136 -21.11 5.34 -4.84
CA LEU A 136 -21.29 6.38 -3.83
C LEU A 136 -20.19 6.31 -2.77
N ILE A 137 -19.83 7.46 -2.21
CA ILE A 137 -18.97 7.53 -1.03
C ILE A 137 -19.69 6.80 0.12
N PRO A 138 -19.07 5.79 0.77
CA PRO A 138 -19.70 5.07 1.87
C PRO A 138 -20.00 6.01 3.03
N HIS A 139 -21.20 5.89 3.60
CA HIS A 139 -21.63 6.60 4.81
C HIS A 139 -21.14 5.93 6.09
#